data_AF-A0A6L8IHD3-F1
#
_entry.id   AF-A0A6L8IHD3-F1
#
_cell.length_a   1.000
_cell.length_b   1.000
_cell.length_c   1.000
_cell.angle_alpha   90.00
_cell.angle_beta   90.00
_cell.angle_gamma   90.00
#
_symmetry.space_group_name_H-M   'P 1'
#
loop_
_entity.id
_entity.type
_entity.pdbx_description
1 polymer ?
#
loop_
_entity_poly.entity_id
_entity_poly.type
_entity_poly.pdbx_seq_one_letter_code
_entity_poly.pdbx_strand_id
1 'polypeptide(L)'
;MNAHAAPARIERLTVKNFRAMASVDIRDFTPLTVLLGPNGSGKSTVFDVFAFLSECFQSGLRQAWDRRGRARELKTRGRTGPIMIEIKYREQSTAPKSPLISYHIEIEEVNGRPLVKREWLHWSRKGRGKPFRFMEYENGTGRVVSGEMPDEQDQREEVPLSSADTLAVSALGQLAENPRVVSVRDFVMGWHLSYLSTDGPRRQPETGP
;
A
#
# COMPACT_ATOMS: atom_id res chain seq x y z
N MET A 1 34.79 1.37 3.99
CA MET A 1 33.76 0.45 3.45
C MET A 1 32.42 1.13 3.68
N ASN A 2 31.82 1.69 2.63
CA ASN A 2 30.51 2.34 2.75
C ASN A 2 29.46 1.26 2.93
N ALA A 3 28.85 1.19 4.12
CA ALA A 3 27.71 0.30 4.35
C ALA A 3 26.55 0.81 3.48
N HIS A 4 26.33 0.18 2.32
CA HIS A 4 25.17 0.48 1.49
C HIS A 4 23.91 0.10 2.26
N ALA A 5 23.07 1.08 2.56
CA ALA A 5 21.78 0.84 3.20
C ALA A 5 20.93 -0.07 2.30
N ALA A 6 20.46 -1.20 2.84
CA ALA A 6 19.61 -2.11 2.10
C ALA A 6 18.31 -1.38 1.72
N PRO A 7 17.84 -1.43 0.46
CA PRO A 7 16.68 -0.67 0.02
C PRO A 7 15.40 -1.13 0.73
N ALA A 8 14.41 -0.24 0.77
CA ALA A 8 13.08 -0.59 1.25
C ALA A 8 12.48 -1.72 0.39
N ARG A 9 11.83 -2.70 1.01
CA ARG A 9 11.34 -3.89 0.32
C ARG A 9 10.05 -4.42 0.92
N ILE A 10 9.16 -4.87 0.04
CA ILE A 10 7.97 -5.65 0.42
C ILE A 10 8.43 -7.06 0.79
N GLU A 11 7.92 -7.62 1.87
CA GLU A 11 8.14 -9.01 2.30
C GLU A 11 6.84 -9.85 2.20
N ARG A 12 5.66 -9.21 2.25
CA ARG A 12 4.36 -9.89 2.14
C ARG A 12 3.27 -8.98 1.58
N LEU A 13 2.39 -9.54 0.76
CA LEU A 13 1.17 -8.91 0.26
C LEU A 13 -0.03 -9.80 0.59
N THR A 14 -1.01 -9.26 1.30
CA THR A 14 -2.31 -9.92 1.50
C THR A 14 -3.40 -9.08 0.84
N VAL A 15 -4.25 -9.71 0.03
CA VAL A 15 -5.33 -9.05 -0.68
C VAL A 15 -6.62 -9.85 -0.52
N LYS A 16 -7.73 -9.17 -0.27
CA LYS A 16 -9.06 -9.77 -0.31
C LYS A 16 -10.02 -8.92 -1.11
N ASN A 17 -10.93 -9.62 -1.78
CA ASN A 17 -12.06 -9.04 -2.50
C ASN A 17 -11.65 -8.03 -3.59
N PHE A 18 -10.55 -8.29 -4.31
CA PHE A 18 -10.03 -7.40 -5.36
C PHE A 18 -10.02 -8.10 -6.72
N ARG A 19 -10.89 -7.69 -7.64
CA ARG A 19 -11.09 -8.29 -8.97
C ARG A 19 -11.16 -9.83 -8.88
N ALA A 20 -10.31 -10.55 -9.61
CA ALA A 20 -10.24 -12.01 -9.59
C ALA A 20 -9.73 -12.61 -8.27
N MET A 21 -9.19 -11.80 -7.35
CA MET A 21 -8.65 -12.26 -6.07
C MET A 21 -9.67 -12.21 -4.95
N ALA A 22 -10.33 -13.35 -4.73
CA ALA A 22 -11.16 -13.55 -3.55
C ALA A 22 -10.32 -13.38 -2.27
N SER A 23 -9.22 -14.11 -2.15
CA SER A 23 -8.25 -14.01 -1.05
C SER A 23 -6.90 -14.51 -1.53
N VAL A 24 -5.87 -13.69 -1.42
CA VAL A 24 -4.49 -14.01 -1.82
C VAL A 24 -3.54 -13.58 -0.70
N ASP A 25 -2.55 -14.42 -0.42
CA ASP A 25 -1.50 -14.19 0.57
C ASP A 25 -0.16 -14.60 -0.05
N ILE A 26 0.60 -13.63 -0.56
CA ILE A 26 1.92 -13.84 -1.16
C ILE A 26 2.95 -13.48 -0.10
N ARG A 27 3.75 -14.47 0.28
CA ARG A 27 4.80 -14.37 1.30
C ARG A 27 6.17 -14.40 0.65
N ASP A 28 7.16 -13.99 1.42
CA ASP A 28 8.58 -14.15 1.09
C ASP A 28 8.97 -13.47 -0.23
N PHE A 29 8.44 -12.27 -0.47
CA PHE A 29 8.91 -11.43 -1.57
C PHE A 29 10.42 -11.22 -1.46
N THR A 30 11.12 -11.47 -2.55
CA THR A 30 12.56 -11.20 -2.67
C THR A 30 12.78 -10.01 -3.62
N PRO A 31 13.99 -9.41 -3.64
CA PRO A 31 14.28 -8.28 -4.52
C PRO A 31 13.92 -8.53 -6.00
N LEU A 32 13.99 -9.79 -6.44
CA LEU A 32 13.49 -10.22 -7.75
C LEU A 32 12.45 -11.32 -7.56
N THR A 33 11.17 -10.95 -7.67
CA THR A 33 10.06 -11.89 -7.60
C THR A 33 9.43 -12.06 -8.99
N VAL A 34 9.38 -13.29 -9.50
CA VAL A 34 8.77 -13.62 -10.80
C VAL A 34 7.47 -14.38 -10.56
N LEU A 35 6.36 -13.88 -11.12
CA LEU A 35 5.06 -14.52 -11.06
C LEU A 35 4.81 -15.33 -12.34
N LEU A 36 4.73 -16.65 -12.21
CA LEU A 36 4.47 -17.58 -13.32
C LEU A 36 3.15 -18.29 -13.13
N GLY A 37 2.43 -18.54 -14.23
CA GLY A 37 1.18 -19.28 -14.21
C GLY A 37 0.35 -19.11 -15.48
N PRO A 38 -0.74 -19.87 -15.65
CA PRO A 38 -1.60 -19.81 -16.85
C PRO A 38 -2.24 -18.43 -17.08
N ASN A 39 -2.71 -18.19 -18.31
CA ASN A 39 -3.50 -16.97 -18.60
C ASN A 39 -4.76 -16.94 -17.72
N GLY A 40 -5.11 -15.75 -17.22
CA GLY A 40 -6.24 -15.59 -16.30
C GLY A 40 -5.98 -16.00 -14.84
N SER A 41 -4.78 -16.49 -14.48
CA SER A 41 -4.45 -16.91 -13.11
C SER A 41 -4.32 -15.76 -12.08
N GLY A 42 -4.61 -14.52 -12.46
CA GLY A 42 -4.55 -13.35 -11.57
C GLY A 42 -3.20 -12.65 -11.47
N LYS A 43 -2.18 -13.02 -12.26
CA LYS A 43 -0.86 -12.35 -12.26
C LYS A 43 -0.98 -10.83 -12.49
N SER A 44 -1.66 -10.43 -13.56
CA SER A 44 -1.89 -9.01 -13.87
C SER A 44 -2.70 -8.30 -12.78
N THR A 45 -3.57 -9.03 -12.06
CA THR A 45 -4.31 -8.49 -10.92
C THR A 45 -3.39 -8.20 -9.74
N VAL A 46 -2.29 -8.94 -9.53
CA VAL A 46 -1.27 -8.61 -8.50
C VAL A 46 -0.63 -7.25 -8.81
N PHE A 47 -0.24 -7.03 -10.06
CA PHE A 47 0.33 -5.74 -10.48
C PHE A 47 -0.68 -4.60 -10.37
N ASP A 48 -1.96 -4.85 -10.69
CA ASP A 48 -3.01 -3.83 -10.53
C ASP A 48 -3.28 -3.47 -9.06
N VAL A 49 -3.06 -4.37 -8.10
CA VAL A 49 -3.12 -4.02 -6.67
C VAL A 49 -2.06 -2.96 -6.32
N PHE A 50 -0.82 -3.14 -6.79
CA PHE A 50 0.24 -2.16 -6.58
C PHE A 50 -0.05 -0.83 -7.31
N ALA A 51 -0.53 -0.91 -8.55
CA ALA A 51 -0.93 0.27 -9.32
C ALA A 51 -2.06 1.04 -8.63
N PHE A 52 -3.09 0.33 -8.16
CA PHE A 52 -4.22 0.91 -7.45
C PHE A 52 -3.78 1.61 -6.17
N LEU A 53 -2.96 0.95 -5.37
CA LEU A 53 -2.49 1.54 -4.13
C LEU A 53 -1.61 2.77 -4.37
N SER A 54 -0.67 2.70 -5.31
CA SER A 54 0.17 3.86 -5.67
C SER A 54 -0.67 5.03 -6.16
N GLU A 55 -1.70 4.77 -6.96
CA GLU A 55 -2.62 5.80 -7.45
C GLU A 55 -3.49 6.40 -6.34
N CYS A 56 -3.96 5.60 -5.37
CA CYS A 56 -4.64 6.11 -4.18
C CYS A 56 -3.78 7.12 -3.41
N PHE A 57 -2.47 6.86 -3.31
CA PHE A 57 -1.53 7.74 -2.60
C PHE A 57 -1.21 9.00 -3.39
N GLN A 58 -1.13 8.89 -4.73
CA GLN A 58 -0.76 10.01 -5.62
C GLN A 58 -1.92 10.95 -5.91
N SER A 59 -3.09 10.40 -6.27
CA SER A 59 -4.22 11.19 -6.78
C SER A 59 -5.53 11.03 -6.01
N GLY A 60 -5.48 10.28 -4.91
CA GLY A 60 -6.60 10.09 -3.99
C GLY A 60 -7.48 8.90 -4.32
N LEU A 61 -8.11 8.34 -3.29
CA LEU A 61 -8.94 7.14 -3.38
C LEU A 61 -10.06 7.27 -4.41
N ARG A 62 -10.79 8.40 -4.38
CA ARG A 62 -11.95 8.62 -5.25
C ARG A 62 -11.59 8.55 -6.73
N GLN A 63 -10.48 9.18 -7.12
CA GLN A 63 -10.04 9.18 -8.50
C GLN A 63 -9.54 7.79 -8.94
N ALA A 64 -8.72 7.13 -8.11
CA ALA A 64 -8.22 5.78 -8.38
C ALA A 64 -9.34 4.74 -8.50
N TRP A 65 -10.41 4.92 -7.71
CA TRP A 65 -11.63 4.12 -7.72
C TRP A 65 -12.46 4.33 -8.99
N ASP A 66 -12.73 5.58 -9.34
CA ASP A 66 -13.53 5.95 -10.52
C ASP A 66 -12.85 5.48 -11.81
N ARG A 67 -11.53 5.65 -11.95
CA ARG A 67 -10.75 5.21 -13.12
C ARG A 67 -10.81 3.70 -13.38
N ARG A 68 -11.08 2.89 -12.35
CA ARG A 68 -11.18 1.43 -12.45
C ARG A 68 -12.60 0.92 -12.57
N GLY A 69 -13.60 1.79 -12.80
CA GLY A 69 -14.99 1.36 -12.95
C GLY A 69 -15.70 1.04 -11.62
N ARG A 70 -15.18 1.58 -10.50
CA ARG A 70 -15.79 1.53 -9.16
C ARG A 70 -15.94 0.10 -8.60
N ALA A 71 -16.78 -0.11 -7.59
CA ALA A 71 -16.93 -1.40 -6.91
C ALA A 71 -17.23 -2.56 -7.85
N ARG A 72 -18.03 -2.32 -8.90
CA ARG A 72 -18.47 -3.35 -9.83
C ARG A 72 -17.30 -4.08 -10.51
N GLU A 73 -16.27 -3.33 -10.86
CA GLU A 73 -15.07 -3.86 -11.51
C GLU A 73 -13.95 -4.15 -10.52
N LEU A 74 -13.87 -3.40 -9.42
CA LEU A 74 -12.83 -3.56 -8.40
C LEU A 74 -13.07 -4.71 -7.43
N LYS A 75 -14.31 -5.03 -7.08
CA LYS A 75 -14.61 -6.11 -6.13
C LYS A 75 -14.67 -7.47 -6.81
N THR A 76 -14.41 -8.51 -6.04
CA THR A 76 -14.61 -9.88 -6.54
C THR A 76 -16.08 -10.14 -6.79
N ARG A 77 -16.40 -10.64 -7.99
CA ARG A 77 -17.78 -10.97 -8.38
C ARG A 77 -18.40 -11.95 -7.38
N GLY A 78 -19.64 -11.67 -6.97
CA GLY A 78 -20.38 -12.48 -6.02
C GLY A 78 -19.92 -12.37 -4.56
N ARG A 79 -19.01 -11.43 -4.23
CA ARG A 79 -18.60 -11.16 -2.85
C ARG A 79 -19.10 -9.81 -2.36
N THR A 80 -19.35 -9.74 -1.05
CA THR A 80 -19.72 -8.52 -0.34
C THR A 80 -18.60 -8.09 0.61
N GLY A 81 -18.73 -6.91 1.21
CA GLY A 81 -17.75 -6.36 2.13
C GLY A 81 -16.62 -5.56 1.44
N PRO A 82 -15.63 -5.10 2.23
CA PRO A 82 -14.60 -4.19 1.74
C PRO A 82 -13.56 -4.91 0.91
N ILE A 83 -12.84 -4.15 0.10
CA ILE A 83 -11.54 -4.52 -0.44
C ILE A 83 -10.54 -4.39 0.69
N MET A 84 -9.70 -5.41 0.93
CA MET A 84 -8.63 -5.32 1.91
C MET A 84 -7.29 -5.53 1.23
N ILE A 85 -6.35 -4.62 1.50
CA ILE A 85 -4.97 -4.72 1.05
C ILE A 85 -4.08 -4.52 2.28
N GLU A 86 -3.19 -5.47 2.52
CA GLU A 86 -2.16 -5.38 3.57
C GLU A 86 -0.80 -5.66 2.97
N ILE A 87 0.16 -4.78 3.28
CA ILE A 87 1.54 -4.88 2.83
C ILE A 87 2.44 -4.88 4.04
N LYS A 88 3.32 -5.88 4.11
CA LYS A 88 4.42 -5.91 5.09
C LYS A 88 5.70 -5.58 4.38
N TYR A 89 6.42 -4.57 4.86
CA TYR A 89 7.63 -4.09 4.24
C TYR A 89 8.65 -3.66 5.29
N ARG A 90 9.91 -3.56 4.88
CA ARG A 90 10.97 -2.95 5.66
C ARG A 90 11.45 -1.68 4.99
N GLU A 91 11.72 -0.66 5.79
CA GLU A 91 12.35 0.58 5.35
C GLU A 91 13.82 0.36 5.01
N GLN A 92 14.36 1.31 4.24
CA GLN A 92 15.79 1.39 3.97
C GLN A 92 16.55 1.57 5.29
N SER A 93 17.56 0.75 5.52
CA SER A 93 18.33 0.82 6.75
C SER A 93 19.76 0.35 6.56
N THR A 94 20.68 1.02 7.26
CA THR A 94 22.05 0.55 7.50
C THR A 94 22.13 -0.45 8.66
N ALA A 95 21.07 -0.56 9.46
CA ALA A 95 21.00 -1.49 10.58
C ALA A 95 20.59 -2.91 10.11
N PRO A 96 21.20 -3.98 10.66
CA PRO A 96 20.99 -5.35 10.19
C PRO A 96 19.57 -5.90 10.38
N LYS A 97 18.71 -5.26 11.20
CA LYS A 97 17.32 -5.69 11.45
C LYS A 97 16.41 -4.48 11.73
N SER A 98 15.98 -3.77 10.68
CA SER A 98 14.91 -2.77 10.76
C SER A 98 13.57 -3.44 11.12
N PRO A 99 12.66 -2.75 11.84
CA PRO A 99 11.35 -3.32 12.18
C PRO A 99 10.54 -3.64 10.93
N LEU A 100 9.72 -4.70 11.00
CA LEU A 100 8.76 -5.01 9.94
C LEU A 100 7.52 -4.13 10.15
N ILE A 101 7.22 -3.28 9.19
CA ILE A 101 6.05 -2.41 9.19
C ILE A 101 4.95 -3.11 8.41
N SER A 102 3.72 -3.04 8.92
CA SER A 102 2.52 -3.53 8.25
C SER A 102 1.59 -2.34 8.02
N TYR A 103 1.31 -2.08 6.75
CA TYR A 103 0.29 -1.14 6.31
C TYR A 103 -0.94 -1.92 5.89
N HIS A 104 -2.11 -1.48 6.34
CA HIS A 104 -3.37 -2.12 6.07
C HIS A 104 -4.43 -1.09 5.74
N ILE A 105 -5.20 -1.36 4.71
CA ILE A 105 -6.33 -0.55 4.29
C ILE A 105 -7.52 -1.43 3.90
N GLU A 106 -8.70 -1.05 4.40
CA GLU A 106 -10.00 -1.57 3.99
C GLU A 106 -10.79 -0.46 3.30
N ILE A 107 -11.22 -0.71 2.08
CA ILE A 107 -12.00 0.24 1.27
C ILE A 107 -13.38 -0.33 1.02
N GLU A 108 -14.40 0.46 1.36
CA GLU A 108 -15.81 0.10 1.16
C GLU A 108 -16.48 1.07 0.20
N GLU A 109 -17.60 0.67 -0.40
CA GLU A 109 -18.44 1.57 -1.20
C GLU A 109 -19.74 1.87 -0.45
N VAL A 110 -20.03 3.14 -0.25
CA VAL A 110 -21.29 3.63 0.33
C VAL A 110 -21.89 4.66 -0.61
N ASN A 111 -23.15 4.45 -1.01
CA ASN A 111 -23.86 5.33 -1.94
C ASN A 111 -23.08 5.59 -3.25
N GLY A 112 -22.39 4.57 -3.76
CA GLY A 112 -21.59 4.65 -4.99
C GLY A 112 -20.30 5.46 -4.87
N ARG A 113 -19.86 5.78 -3.66
CA ARG A 113 -18.59 6.48 -3.38
C ARG A 113 -17.69 5.59 -2.52
N PRO A 114 -16.37 5.56 -2.79
CA PRO A 114 -15.45 4.83 -1.95
C PRO A 114 -15.24 5.56 -0.63
N LEU A 115 -15.00 4.81 0.44
CA LEU A 115 -14.52 5.32 1.72
C LEU A 115 -13.46 4.38 2.30
N VAL A 116 -12.57 4.94 3.10
CA VAL A 116 -11.60 4.18 3.90
C VAL A 116 -12.31 3.71 5.15
N LYS A 117 -12.73 2.44 5.14
CA LYS A 117 -13.44 1.83 6.26
C LYS A 117 -12.51 1.69 7.43
N ARG A 118 -11.29 1.18 7.19
CA ARG A 118 -10.23 1.05 8.20
C ARG A 118 -8.89 1.28 7.56
N GLU A 119 -8.00 1.94 8.27
CA GLU A 119 -6.60 2.09 7.89
C GLU A 119 -5.74 2.07 9.13
N TRP A 120 -4.66 1.31 9.11
CA TRP A 120 -3.73 1.33 10.23
C TRP A 120 -2.31 1.05 9.77
N LEU A 121 -1.38 1.53 10.58
CA LEU A 121 0.02 1.19 10.53
C LEU A 121 0.44 0.60 11.87
N HIS A 122 1.13 -0.52 11.81
CA HIS A 122 1.80 -1.08 12.97
C HIS A 122 3.19 -1.57 12.61
N TRP A 123 4.01 -1.79 13.62
CA TRP A 123 5.22 -2.60 13.47
C TRP A 123 5.26 -3.76 14.43
N SER A 124 6.07 -4.74 14.07
CA SER A 124 6.48 -5.81 14.96
C SER A 124 7.80 -5.41 15.62
N ARG A 125 7.77 -5.17 16.93
CA ARG A 125 8.99 -4.99 17.74
C ARG A 125 9.77 -6.30 17.80
N LYS A 126 11.09 -6.23 17.99
CA LYS A 126 11.91 -7.42 18.30
C LYS A 126 11.44 -8.00 19.66
N GLY A 127 10.78 -9.17 19.66
CA GLY A 127 10.33 -9.88 20.87
C GLY A 127 8.95 -10.55 20.74
N ARG A 128 8.43 -11.12 21.84
CA ARG A 128 7.06 -11.67 21.98
C ARG A 128 5.99 -10.59 22.28
N GLY A 129 6.21 -9.35 21.85
CA GLY A 129 5.28 -8.25 22.07
C GLY A 129 4.11 -8.26 21.09
N LYS A 130 2.94 -7.76 21.51
CA LYS A 130 1.82 -7.48 20.60
C LYS A 130 2.26 -6.40 19.59
N PRO A 131 1.81 -6.46 18.32
CA PRO A 131 2.09 -5.41 17.35
C PRO A 131 1.53 -4.07 17.85
N PHE A 132 2.36 -3.02 17.77
CA PHE A 132 1.96 -1.67 18.21
C PHE A 132 1.44 -0.86 17.03
N ARG A 133 0.14 -0.51 17.07
CA ARG A 133 -0.50 0.39 16.10
C ARG A 133 -0.20 1.83 16.47
N PHE A 134 0.65 2.49 15.69
CA PHE A 134 0.99 3.90 15.85
C PHE A 134 0.12 4.82 15.00
N MET A 135 -0.67 4.27 14.07
CA MET A 135 -1.71 5.00 13.34
C MET A 135 -2.92 4.07 13.17
N GLU A 136 -4.12 4.55 13.49
CA GLU A 136 -5.36 3.80 13.36
C GLU A 136 -6.52 4.73 13.07
N TYR A 137 -7.19 4.51 11.94
CA TYR A 137 -8.31 5.30 11.44
C TYR A 137 -9.46 4.38 11.03
N GLU A 138 -10.68 4.86 11.25
CA GLU A 138 -11.92 4.22 10.83
C GLU A 138 -12.89 5.31 10.38
N ASN A 139 -13.34 5.25 9.12
CA ASN A 139 -14.25 6.21 8.51
C ASN A 139 -13.82 7.69 8.65
N GLY A 140 -12.52 7.96 8.55
CA GLY A 140 -11.95 9.32 8.64
C GLY A 140 -11.70 9.84 10.05
N THR A 141 -12.07 9.09 11.10
CA THR A 141 -11.73 9.43 12.49
C THR A 141 -10.68 8.46 13.00
N GLY A 142 -9.67 8.97 13.71
CA GLY A 142 -8.58 8.14 14.15
C GLY A 142 -7.57 8.88 14.99
N ARG A 143 -6.49 8.17 15.26
CA ARG A 143 -5.40 8.62 16.13
C ARG A 143 -4.05 8.22 15.57
N VAL A 144 -3.05 9.03 15.87
CA VAL A 144 -1.66 8.81 15.49
C VAL A 144 -0.74 9.07 16.69
N VAL A 145 0.40 8.40 16.69
CA VAL A 145 1.52 8.67 17.61
C VAL A 145 2.66 9.23 16.76
N SER A 146 3.00 10.49 17.01
CA SER A 146 4.07 11.21 16.33
C SER A 146 5.46 10.73 16.76
N GLY A 147 6.49 11.09 16.00
CA GLY A 147 7.89 10.79 16.32
C GLY A 147 8.52 9.61 15.56
N GLU A 148 9.83 9.42 15.77
CA GLU A 148 10.61 8.41 15.04
C GLU A 148 10.42 6.99 15.57
N MET A 149 10.23 6.83 16.88
CA MET A 149 10.03 5.53 17.53
C MET A 149 8.77 5.47 18.41
N PRO A 150 7.55 5.57 17.84
CA PRO A 150 6.32 5.51 18.61
C PRO A 150 6.25 4.38 19.64
N ASP A 151 5.94 4.74 20.89
CA ASP A 151 5.76 3.86 22.03
C ASP A 151 4.37 3.96 22.66
N GLU A 152 3.99 2.95 23.44
CA GLU A 152 2.75 2.91 24.21
C GLU A 152 2.66 4.04 25.24
N GLN A 153 3.81 4.55 25.65
CA GLN A 153 3.93 5.67 26.59
C GLN A 153 3.82 7.03 25.90
N ASP A 154 3.96 7.08 24.57
CA ASP A 154 3.83 8.31 23.81
C ASP A 154 2.38 8.74 23.70
N GLN A 155 2.17 10.05 23.67
CA GLN A 155 0.84 10.63 23.59
C GLN A 155 0.20 10.34 22.23
N ARG A 156 -1.02 9.79 22.26
CA ARG A 156 -1.86 9.62 21.07
C ARG A 156 -2.58 10.92 20.79
N GLU A 157 -2.44 11.40 19.57
CA GLU A 157 -3.13 12.59 19.09
C GLU A 157 -4.33 12.16 18.25
N GLU A 158 -5.50 12.70 18.56
CA GLU A 158 -6.71 12.51 17.77
C GLU A 158 -6.80 13.61 16.72
N VAL A 159 -6.50 13.23 15.48
CA VAL A 159 -6.51 14.15 14.34
C VAL A 159 -7.57 13.67 13.34
N PRO A 160 -8.77 14.26 13.31
CA PRO A 160 -9.79 13.88 12.35
C PRO A 160 -9.37 14.26 10.92
N LEU A 161 -9.72 13.41 9.95
CA LEU A 161 -9.51 13.73 8.53
C LEU A 161 -10.64 14.64 8.02
N SER A 162 -10.35 15.37 6.95
CA SER A 162 -11.33 16.22 6.26
C SER A 162 -12.50 15.43 5.65
N SER A 163 -12.27 14.16 5.31
CA SER A 163 -13.28 13.28 4.71
C SER A 163 -12.95 11.80 4.91
N ALA A 164 -13.98 10.95 4.86
CA ALA A 164 -13.82 9.49 4.99
C ALA A 164 -13.20 8.80 3.75
N ASP A 165 -13.06 9.51 2.61
CA ASP A 165 -12.37 9.01 1.42
C ASP A 165 -10.89 9.45 1.35
N THR A 166 -10.43 10.22 2.34
CA THR A 166 -9.01 10.59 2.49
C THR A 166 -8.26 9.46 3.19
N LEU A 167 -7.12 9.06 2.62
CA LEU A 167 -6.19 8.14 3.29
C LEU A 167 -5.48 8.90 4.42
N ALA A 168 -5.49 8.33 5.62
CA ALA A 168 -4.77 8.85 6.78
C ALA A 168 -3.27 8.99 6.48
N VAL A 169 -2.67 8.03 5.76
CA VAL A 169 -1.25 8.12 5.37
C VAL A 169 -0.99 9.29 4.43
N SER A 170 -1.92 9.60 3.52
CA SER A 170 -1.78 10.74 2.61
C SER A 170 -1.94 12.08 3.34
N ALA A 171 -2.85 12.17 4.31
CA ALA A 171 -3.08 13.39 5.08
C ALA A 171 -1.96 13.65 6.10
N LEU A 172 -1.63 12.65 6.92
CA LEU A 172 -0.61 12.75 7.97
C LEU A 172 0.80 12.77 7.39
N GLY A 173 1.04 12.10 6.26
CA GLY A 173 2.33 12.08 5.58
C GLY A 173 2.71 13.39 4.89
N GLN A 174 1.88 14.44 4.99
CA GLN A 174 2.25 15.81 4.63
C GLN A 174 2.89 16.57 5.82
N LEU A 175 2.72 16.05 7.04
CA LEU A 175 3.20 16.67 8.27
C LEU A 175 4.55 16.04 8.67
N ALA A 176 5.55 16.89 8.94
CA ALA A 176 6.90 16.44 9.29
C ALA A 176 6.99 15.68 10.63
N GLU A 177 5.97 15.82 11.48
CA GLU A 177 5.90 15.23 12.83
C GLU A 177 5.71 13.69 12.80
N ASN A 178 5.38 13.12 11.63
CA ASN A 178 5.05 11.71 11.45
C ASN A 178 6.02 10.99 10.48
N PRO A 179 7.33 10.89 10.79
CA PRO A 179 8.34 10.39 9.85
C PRO A 179 8.08 8.96 9.35
N ARG A 180 7.44 8.11 10.16
CA ARG A 180 7.07 6.74 9.76
C ARG A 180 5.91 6.71 8.76
N VAL A 181 4.93 7.61 8.94
CA VAL A 181 3.82 7.73 7.99
C VAL A 181 4.34 8.30 6.66
N VAL A 182 5.23 9.29 6.72
CA VAL A 182 5.95 9.82 5.55
C VAL A 182 6.72 8.71 4.83
N SER A 183 7.44 7.85 5.56
CA SER A 183 8.21 6.76 4.94
C SER A 183 7.34 5.77 4.17
N VAL A 184 6.18 5.38 4.73
CA VAL A 184 5.22 4.51 4.01
C VAL A 184 4.72 5.20 2.74
N ARG A 185 4.35 6.48 2.87
CA ARG A 185 3.86 7.29 1.75
C ARG A 185 4.88 7.34 0.61
N ASP A 186 6.11 7.74 0.93
CA ASP A 186 7.19 7.86 -0.05
C ASP A 186 7.55 6.51 -0.67
N PHE A 187 7.54 5.45 0.14
CA PHE A 187 7.78 4.09 -0.35
C PHE A 187 6.75 3.63 -1.39
N VAL A 188 5.45 3.85 -1.13
CA VAL A 188 4.36 3.46 -2.03
C VAL A 188 4.27 4.39 -3.26
N MET A 189 4.52 5.70 -3.06
CA MET A 189 4.55 6.67 -4.16
C MET A 189 5.74 6.46 -5.10
N GLY A 190 6.85 5.93 -4.60
CA GLY A 190 8.05 5.62 -5.39
C GLY A 190 7.96 4.36 -6.25
N TRP A 191 6.82 3.65 -6.26
CA TRP A 191 6.67 2.48 -7.13
C TRP A 191 6.51 2.86 -8.59
N HIS A 192 7.26 2.17 -9.44
CA HIS A 192 7.15 2.29 -10.89
C HIS A 192 6.66 0.98 -11.49
N LEU A 193 5.56 1.05 -12.24
CA LEU A 193 5.03 -0.08 -13.00
C LEU A 193 5.37 0.10 -14.48
N SER A 194 6.21 -0.79 -15.01
CA SER A 194 6.60 -0.78 -16.43
C SER A 194 5.96 -1.95 -17.17
N TYR A 195 5.33 -1.66 -18.30
CA TYR A 195 4.82 -2.67 -19.23
C TYR A 195 5.82 -2.87 -20.35
N LEU A 196 6.51 -4.01 -20.32
CA LEU A 196 7.39 -4.40 -21.42
C LEU A 196 6.53 -5.15 -22.46
N SER A 197 6.29 -4.51 -23.60
CA SER A 197 5.70 -5.17 -24.77
C SER A 197 6.82 -5.58 -25.73
N THR A 198 6.70 -6.78 -26.30
CA THR A 198 7.64 -7.30 -27.31
C THR A 198 7.60 -6.54 -28.64
N ASP A 199 6.63 -5.64 -28.85
CA ASP A 199 6.52 -4.82 -30.07
C ASP A 199 7.30 -3.49 -30.00
N GLY A 200 7.81 -3.11 -28.83
CA GLY A 200 8.57 -1.87 -28.64
C GLY A 200 9.93 -1.80 -29.37
N PRO A 201 10.75 -2.88 -29.44
CA PRO A 201 12.07 -2.82 -30.07
C PRO A 201 12.08 -3.00 -31.60
N ARG A 202 10.92 -3.22 -32.24
CA ARG A 202 10.83 -3.51 -33.69
C ARG A 202 10.71 -2.28 -34.58
N ARG A 203 10.68 -1.07 -34.02
CA ARG A 203 10.81 0.15 -34.84
C ARG A 203 12.29 0.39 -35.11
N GLN A 204 12.75 -0.03 -36.29
CA GLN A 204 13.94 0.54 -36.92
C GLN A 204 13.75 2.07 -36.92
N PRO A 205 14.74 2.88 -36.53
CA PRO A 205 14.67 4.30 -36.81
C PRO A 205 14.53 4.45 -38.32
N GLU A 206 13.45 5.09 -38.77
CA GLU A 206 13.39 5.53 -40.16
C GLU A 206 14.56 6.49 -40.36
N THR A 207 15.48 6.06 -41.21
CA THR A 207 16.58 6.86 -41.74
C THR A 207 16.11 8.29 -41.97
N GLY A 208 16.80 9.24 -41.33
CA GLY A 208 16.58 10.67 -41.57
C GLY A 208 16.97 11.07 -43.00
N PRO A 209 16.52 12.24 -43.47
CA PRO A 209 17.04 12.85 -44.69
C PRO A 209 18.51 13.28 -44.54
#